data_AF-A0A7S0UGJ0-F1
#
_entry.id   AF-A0A7S0UGJ0-F1
#
_cell.length_a   1.000
_cell.length_b   1.000
_cell.length_c   1.000
_cell.angle_alpha   90.00
_cell.angle_beta   90.00
_cell.angle_gamma   90.00
#
_symmetry.space_group_name_H-M   'P 1'
#
loop_
_entity.id
_entity.type
_entity.pdbx_description
1 polymer ?
#
loop_
_entity_poly.entity_id
_entity_poly.type
_entity_poly.pdbx_seq_one_letter_code
_entity_poly.pdbx_strand_id
1 'polypeptide(L)'
;VHTDVMDRAFTGTPSRIGGINFDQVLTDLLKYHDMAFPKLQSDTGFRENYSISSRAGYVKEGEKAFDQDAATDVFSLPNLGDFHYRDGGELHYNEPEQMALLQEASRKNSREAYAKYKEISHRLVQ
;
A
#
# COMPACT_ATOMS: atom_id res chain seq x y z
N VAL A 1 4.66 -15.84 -14.19
CA VAL A 1 5.04 -14.82 -15.21
C VAL A 1 4.84 -15.45 -16.57
N HIS A 2 4.38 -14.72 -17.58
CA HIS A 2 4.08 -15.33 -18.87
C HIS A 2 5.34 -15.84 -19.59
N THR A 3 5.18 -16.89 -20.41
CA THR A 3 6.28 -17.55 -21.12
C THR A 3 7.06 -16.58 -22.00
N ASP A 4 6.41 -15.65 -22.69
CA ASP A 4 7.09 -14.68 -23.57
C ASP A 4 8.11 -13.82 -22.83
N VAL A 5 7.80 -13.43 -21.59
CA VAL A 5 8.72 -12.69 -20.72
C VAL A 5 9.86 -13.59 -20.25
N MET A 6 9.54 -14.83 -19.86
CA MET A 6 10.52 -15.80 -19.38
C MET A 6 11.50 -16.20 -20.47
N ASP A 7 11.01 -16.48 -21.68
CA ASP A 7 11.85 -16.90 -22.81
C ASP A 7 12.76 -15.77 -23.29
N ARG A 8 12.27 -14.52 -23.25
CA ARG A 8 13.02 -13.34 -23.70
C ARG A 8 14.06 -12.85 -22.69
N ALA A 9 13.74 -12.87 -21.39
CA ALA A 9 14.54 -12.19 -20.37
C ALA A 9 15.05 -13.10 -19.24
N PHE A 10 14.48 -14.29 -19.03
CA PHE A 10 14.78 -15.19 -17.91
C PHE A 10 14.87 -16.67 -18.33
N THR A 11 15.45 -16.93 -19.51
CA THR A 11 15.46 -18.25 -20.14
C THR A 11 15.98 -19.33 -19.19
N GLY A 12 15.26 -20.45 -19.10
CA GLY A 12 15.59 -21.57 -18.21
C GLY A 12 15.00 -21.47 -16.80
N THR A 13 14.35 -20.36 -16.45
CA THR A 13 13.62 -20.24 -15.17
C THR A 13 12.23 -20.86 -15.31
N PRO A 14 11.83 -21.82 -14.46
CA PRO A 14 10.50 -22.40 -14.54
C PRO A 14 9.41 -21.40 -14.12
N SER A 15 8.37 -21.23 -14.95
CA SER A 15 7.11 -20.56 -14.58
C SER A 15 5.95 -21.53 -14.78
N ARG A 16 5.55 -22.21 -13.68
CA ARG A 16 4.53 -23.29 -13.73
C ARG A 16 3.09 -22.77 -13.81
N ILE A 17 2.88 -21.56 -13.32
CA ILE A 17 1.60 -20.86 -13.38
C ILE A 17 1.87 -19.64 -14.26
N GLY A 18 1.14 -19.53 -15.37
CA GLY A 18 1.18 -18.35 -16.23
C GLY A 18 0.98 -17.08 -15.39
N GLY A 19 1.52 -15.95 -15.85
CA GLY A 19 1.37 -14.69 -15.13
C GLY A 19 1.41 -13.51 -16.06
N ILE A 20 1.94 -12.40 -15.57
CA ILE A 20 1.96 -11.12 -16.29
C ILE A 20 2.78 -11.14 -17.59
N ASN A 21 2.32 -10.34 -18.57
CA ASN A 21 2.96 -10.05 -19.86
C ASN A 21 3.74 -8.73 -19.80
N PHE A 22 4.51 -8.43 -20.86
CA PHE A 22 5.19 -7.13 -21.01
C PHE A 22 4.22 -5.94 -20.95
N ASP A 23 3.02 -6.04 -21.50
CA ASP A 23 2.03 -4.96 -21.45
C ASP A 23 1.58 -4.65 -20.01
N GLN A 24 1.41 -5.68 -19.19
CA GLN A 24 1.01 -5.52 -17.79
C GLN A 24 2.17 -4.96 -16.97
N VAL A 25 3.40 -5.46 -17.18
CA VAL A 25 4.61 -4.89 -16.56
C VAL A 25 4.79 -3.42 -16.93
N LEU A 26 4.55 -3.06 -18.19
CA LEU A 26 4.62 -1.68 -18.65
C LEU A 26 3.56 -0.81 -17.98
N THR A 27 2.34 -1.32 -17.83
CA THR A 27 1.25 -0.63 -17.13
C THR A 27 1.64 -0.30 -15.69
N ASP A 28 2.17 -1.28 -14.96
CA ASP A 28 2.62 -1.09 -13.58
C ASP A 28 3.80 -0.09 -13.52
N LEU A 29 4.76 -0.21 -14.44
CA LEU A 29 5.89 0.70 -14.54
C LEU A 29 5.45 2.16 -14.77
N LEU A 30 4.51 2.39 -15.69
CA LEU A 30 3.98 3.73 -15.96
C LEU A 30 3.23 4.29 -14.75
N LYS A 31 2.48 3.46 -14.04
CA LYS A 31 1.81 3.85 -12.79
C LYS A 31 2.83 4.35 -11.76
N TYR A 32 3.89 3.59 -11.49
CA TYR A 32 4.92 4.00 -10.53
C TYR A 32 5.73 5.20 -11.02
N HIS A 33 5.98 5.29 -12.32
CA HIS A 33 6.64 6.45 -12.92
C HIS A 33 5.82 7.73 -12.68
N ASP A 34 4.52 7.70 -12.96
CA ASP A 34 3.64 8.86 -12.78
C ASP A 34 3.49 9.24 -11.28
N MET A 35 3.55 8.26 -10.36
CA MET A 35 3.60 8.51 -8.92
C MET A 35 4.90 9.20 -8.47
N ALA A 36 6.05 8.83 -9.05
CA ALA A 36 7.36 9.36 -8.66
C ALA A 36 7.73 10.67 -9.38
N PHE A 37 7.22 10.86 -10.61
CA PHE A 37 7.50 12.01 -11.46
C PHE A 37 6.21 12.72 -11.89
N PRO A 38 5.51 13.37 -10.95
CA PRO A 38 4.31 14.12 -11.24
C PRO A 38 4.58 15.26 -12.21
N LYS A 39 3.68 15.45 -13.18
CA LYS A 39 3.84 16.41 -14.29
C LYS A 39 3.54 17.85 -13.91
N LEU A 40 2.79 18.06 -12.82
CA LEU A 40 2.39 19.37 -12.31
C LEU A 40 3.21 19.73 -11.07
N GLN A 41 3.63 20.99 -10.95
CA GLN A 41 4.38 21.48 -9.79
C GLN A 41 3.58 21.44 -8.48
N SER A 42 2.24 21.46 -8.55
CA SER A 42 1.37 21.23 -7.40
C SER A 42 1.50 19.81 -6.85
N ASP A 43 1.84 18.86 -7.71
CA ASP A 43 1.79 17.43 -7.45
C ASP A 43 3.19 16.87 -7.11
N THR A 44 4.26 17.59 -7.47
CA THR A 44 5.62 17.37 -6.94
C THR A 44 5.75 17.77 -5.48
N GLY A 45 4.70 18.40 -4.94
CA GLY A 45 4.62 19.08 -3.66
C GLY A 45 5.73 20.11 -3.44
N PHE A 46 6.32 20.67 -4.50
CA PHE A 46 7.23 21.79 -4.32
C PHE A 46 6.49 22.94 -3.58
N ARG A 47 6.79 23.16 -2.31
CA ARG A 47 6.34 24.33 -1.56
C ARG A 47 7.48 25.34 -1.54
N GLU A 48 7.18 26.60 -1.81
CA GLU A 48 8.16 27.69 -1.84
C GLU A 48 9.02 27.78 -0.55
N ASN A 49 8.42 27.36 0.57
CA ASN A 49 9.05 27.29 1.89
C ASN A 49 9.93 26.06 2.16
N TYR A 50 10.14 25.15 1.18
CA TYR A 50 11.11 24.05 1.22
C TYR A 50 12.31 24.28 0.29
N SER A 51 12.54 25.53 -0.11
CA SER A 51 13.78 25.95 -0.76
C SER A 51 14.97 25.82 0.20
N ILE A 52 16.20 25.80 -0.34
CA ILE A 52 17.47 25.62 0.40
C ILE A 52 17.59 26.49 1.68
N SER A 53 16.85 27.59 1.79
CA SER A 53 16.78 28.47 2.97
C SER A 53 16.01 27.90 4.17
N SER A 54 15.23 26.83 4.01
CA SER A 54 14.35 26.25 5.04
C SER A 54 14.98 25.08 5.82
N ARG A 55 16.13 24.58 5.38
CA ARG A 55 16.86 23.45 6.00
C ARG A 55 17.41 23.79 7.40
N ALA A 56 17.44 25.07 7.76
CA ALA A 56 17.91 25.55 9.07
C ALA A 56 16.73 25.87 9.99
N GLY A 57 16.19 24.88 10.69
CA GLY A 57 15.26 25.17 11.77
C GLY A 57 14.40 24.02 12.26
N TYR A 58 14.99 23.05 12.97
CA TYR A 58 14.24 22.23 13.90
C TYR A 58 15.00 22.09 15.23
N VAL A 59 14.94 23.15 16.03
CA VAL A 59 15.05 23.07 17.49
C VAL A 59 13.72 23.57 18.02
N LYS A 60 12.95 22.70 18.70
CA LYS A 60 11.99 23.12 19.73
C LYS A 60 11.93 22.08 20.86
N GLU A 61 12.36 22.51 22.04
CA GLU A 61 11.99 21.94 23.34
C GLU A 61 10.51 22.21 23.63
N GLY A 62 9.82 21.26 24.25
CA GLY A 62 8.56 21.50 24.97
C GLY A 62 7.29 20.89 24.35
N GLU A 63 6.64 20.06 25.17
CA GLU A 63 5.31 19.45 25.15
C GLU A 63 4.22 19.99 24.18
N LYS A 64 4.34 19.81 22.85
CA LYS A 64 3.17 19.71 21.94
C LYS A 64 3.49 18.83 20.72
N ALA A 65 2.62 17.83 20.52
CA ALA A 65 2.48 16.89 19.41
C ALA A 65 3.77 16.21 18.91
N PHE A 66 3.96 14.94 19.30
CA PHE A 66 4.58 13.94 18.43
C PHE A 66 3.70 13.85 17.17
N ASP A 67 4.12 14.57 16.13
CA ASP A 67 3.62 14.58 14.75
C ASP A 67 2.11 14.77 14.54
N GLN A 68 1.63 16.01 14.75
CA GLN A 68 0.34 16.47 14.18
C GLN A 68 0.40 16.72 12.66
N ASP A 69 1.59 16.67 12.07
CA ASP A 69 1.84 16.98 10.66
C ASP A 69 1.93 15.73 9.75
N ALA A 70 1.73 14.52 10.29
CA ALA A 70 1.70 13.28 9.50
C ALA A 70 0.62 13.27 8.40
N ALA A 71 -0.39 14.14 8.51
CA ALA A 71 -1.39 14.36 7.48
C ALA A 71 -0.90 15.23 6.29
N THR A 72 0.29 15.83 6.39
CA THR A 72 0.84 16.77 5.39
C THR A 72 2.30 16.49 5.04
N ASP A 73 2.80 15.28 5.28
CA ASP A 73 4.06 14.86 4.67
C ASP A 73 3.79 14.29 3.27
N VAL A 74 3.47 15.20 2.35
CA VAL A 74 3.19 14.90 0.93
C VAL A 74 4.43 14.34 0.21
N PHE A 75 5.59 14.28 0.90
CA PHE A 75 6.90 13.92 0.35
C PHE A 75 7.45 12.59 0.86
N SER A 76 6.88 12.01 1.92
CA SER A 76 7.26 10.65 2.31
C SER A 76 6.64 9.63 1.37
N LEU A 77 7.38 8.55 1.14
CA LEU A 77 6.86 7.39 0.43
C LEU A 77 5.60 6.90 1.15
N PRO A 78 4.47 6.73 0.43
CA PRO A 78 3.24 6.26 1.04
C PRO A 78 3.47 4.87 1.62
N ASN A 79 2.99 4.66 2.85
CA ASN A 79 3.06 3.34 3.44
C ASN A 79 1.89 2.50 2.94
N LEU A 80 2.18 1.62 1.98
CA LEU A 80 1.19 0.74 1.37
C LEU A 80 0.72 -0.37 2.31
N GLY A 81 1.39 -0.64 3.43
CA GLY A 81 0.92 -1.65 4.39
C GLY A 81 1.33 -3.10 4.09
N ASP A 82 2.18 -3.36 3.10
CA ASP A 82 2.52 -4.71 2.59
C ASP A 82 2.91 -5.75 3.66
N PHE A 83 3.52 -5.30 4.76
CA PHE A 83 3.96 -6.18 5.85
C PHE A 83 2.99 -6.21 7.03
N HIS A 84 2.38 -5.08 7.35
CA HIS A 84 1.47 -4.94 8.49
C HIS A 84 0.27 -4.11 8.07
N TYR A 85 -0.91 -4.59 8.47
CA TYR A 85 -2.17 -3.92 8.19
C TYR A 85 -2.09 -2.42 8.50
N ARG A 86 -2.53 -1.62 7.54
CA ARG A 86 -2.77 -0.19 7.68
C ARG A 86 -4.13 0.15 7.07
N ASP A 87 -4.77 1.15 7.67
CA ASP A 87 -6.01 1.71 7.11
C ASP A 87 -5.71 2.31 5.73
N GLY A 88 -6.43 1.86 4.70
CA GLY A 88 -6.21 2.24 3.31
C GLY A 88 -4.99 1.59 2.62
N GLY A 89 -4.33 0.62 3.26
CA GLY A 89 -3.19 -0.11 2.68
C GLY A 89 -3.58 -1.36 1.87
N GLU A 90 -2.59 -2.24 1.67
CA GLU A 90 -2.75 -3.55 1.06
C GLU A 90 -3.72 -4.39 1.89
N LEU A 91 -4.47 -5.21 1.18
CA LEU A 91 -5.51 -6.05 1.74
C LEU A 91 -4.90 -7.25 2.46
N HIS A 92 -5.19 -7.40 3.74
CA HIS A 92 -4.61 -8.46 4.57
C HIS A 92 -5.66 -9.47 5.01
N TYR A 93 -5.32 -10.77 4.97
CA TYR A 93 -6.19 -11.84 5.47
C TYR A 93 -6.42 -11.78 7.00
N ASN A 94 -5.53 -11.13 7.74
CA ASN A 94 -5.63 -10.96 9.18
C ASN A 94 -5.88 -9.49 9.54
N GLU A 95 -6.89 -8.89 8.92
CA GLU A 95 -7.38 -7.55 9.27
C GLU A 95 -8.04 -7.54 10.67
N PRO A 96 -7.92 -6.46 11.46
CA PRO A 96 -8.56 -6.37 12.78
C PRO A 96 -10.07 -6.63 12.78
N GLU A 97 -10.78 -6.18 11.74
CA GLU A 97 -12.22 -6.43 11.59
C GLU A 97 -12.52 -7.92 11.43
N GLN A 98 -11.79 -8.61 10.54
CA GLN A 98 -11.95 -10.04 10.30
C GLN A 98 -11.62 -10.87 11.56
N MET A 99 -10.56 -10.50 12.27
CA MET A 99 -10.20 -11.14 13.54
C MET A 99 -11.29 -10.94 14.59
N ALA A 100 -11.84 -9.74 14.72
CA ALA A 100 -12.92 -9.43 15.66
C ALA A 100 -14.18 -10.25 15.34
N LEU A 101 -14.58 -10.33 14.07
CA LEU A 101 -15.73 -11.11 13.62
C LEU A 101 -15.54 -12.61 13.89
N LEU A 102 -14.36 -13.15 13.62
CA LEU A 102 -14.04 -14.55 13.88
C LEU A 102 -14.03 -14.85 15.39
N GLN A 103 -13.45 -13.95 16.19
CA GLN A 103 -13.45 -14.05 17.65
C GLN A 103 -14.87 -13.99 18.21
N GLU A 104 -15.71 -13.08 17.70
CA GLU A 104 -17.11 -12.97 18.09
C GLU A 104 -17.89 -14.23 17.74
N ALA A 105 -17.76 -14.71 16.51
CA ALA A 105 -18.39 -15.95 16.06
C ALA A 105 -18.02 -17.13 16.95
N SER A 106 -16.74 -17.25 17.32
CA SER A 106 -16.23 -18.34 18.15
C SER A 106 -16.70 -18.23 19.61
N ARG A 107 -16.62 -17.03 20.21
CA ARG A 107 -16.96 -16.81 21.63
C ARG A 107 -18.47 -16.85 21.88
N LYS A 108 -19.27 -16.34 20.95
CA LYS A 108 -20.73 -16.23 21.09
C LYS A 108 -21.50 -17.30 20.30
N ASN A 109 -20.80 -18.19 19.58
CA ASN A 109 -21.40 -19.14 18.63
C ASN A 109 -22.35 -18.45 17.62
N SER A 110 -21.98 -17.25 17.17
CA SER A 110 -22.82 -16.44 16.28
C SER A 110 -22.58 -16.82 14.82
N ARG A 111 -23.60 -17.40 14.19
CA ARG A 111 -23.57 -17.73 12.74
C ARG A 111 -23.56 -16.48 11.86
N GLU A 112 -24.18 -15.39 12.31
CA GLU A 112 -24.22 -14.13 11.58
C GLU A 112 -22.81 -13.51 11.50
N ALA A 113 -22.09 -13.46 12.62
CA ALA A 113 -20.71 -12.95 12.64
C ALA A 113 -19.79 -13.78 11.74
N TYR A 114 -19.98 -15.11 11.72
CA TYR A 114 -19.25 -16.00 10.81
C TYR A 114 -19.58 -15.75 9.34
N ALA A 115 -20.85 -15.48 9.01
CA ALA A 115 -21.26 -15.16 7.65
C ALA A 115 -20.58 -13.87 7.14
N LYS A 116 -20.50 -12.83 8.00
CA LYS A 116 -19.77 -11.59 7.69
C LYS A 116 -18.27 -11.84 7.50
N TYR A 117 -17.63 -12.56 8.42
CA TYR A 117 -16.23 -12.95 8.29
C TYR A 117 -15.95 -13.68 6.96
N LYS A 118 -16.79 -14.66 6.62
CA LYS A 118 -16.70 -15.42 5.36
C LYS A 118 -16.80 -14.50 4.15
N GLU A 119 -17.73 -13.56 4.16
CA GLU A 119 -17.92 -12.63 3.05
C GLU A 119 -16.69 -11.76 2.84
N ILE A 120 -16.16 -11.16 3.91
CA ILE A 120 -14.95 -10.32 3.82
C ILE A 120 -13.76 -11.18 3.38
N SER A 121 -13.56 -12.36 3.96
CA SER A 121 -12.46 -13.27 3.60
C SER A 121 -12.51 -13.72 2.14
N HIS A 122 -13.70 -14.04 1.63
CA HIS A 122 -13.89 -14.42 0.23
C HIS A 122 -13.60 -13.27 -0.73
N ARG A 123 -13.95 -12.03 -0.34
CA ARG A 123 -13.65 -10.83 -1.11
C ARG A 123 -12.14 -10.59 -1.25
N LEU A 124 -11.31 -11.07 -0.32
CA LEU A 124 -9.85 -10.88 -0.40
C LEU A 124 -9.18 -11.77 -1.46
N VAL A 125 -9.83 -12.85 -1.87
CA VAL A 125 -9.23 -13.90 -2.72
C VAL A 125 -9.67 -13.79 -4.18
N GLN A 126 -10.71 -12.99 -4.46
CA GLN A 126 -11.28 -12.80 -5.81
C GLN A 126 -10.67 -11.59 -6.52
#